data_AF-A0A9J6E686-F1
#
_entry.id   AF-A0A9J6E686-F1
#
_cell.length_a   1.000
_cell.length_b   1.000
_cell.length_c   1.000
_cell.angle_alpha   90.00
_cell.angle_beta   90.00
_cell.angle_gamma   90.00
#
_symmetry.space_group_name_H-M   'P 1'
#
loop_
_entity.id
_entity.type
_entity.pdbx_description
1 polymer ?
#
loop_
_entity_poly.entity_id
_entity_poly.type
_entity_poly.pdbx_seq_one_letter_code
_entity_poly.pdbx_strand_id
1 'polypeptide(L)'
;MYVTQLILKEREPVSGLQKFTRDMRMLGVVQIDWWKPSLPLCLFATHLPLRKDSMNQDAKYVYVARNPWDMCVSDFHHTSSLDVYRFWSGTFEEFFDAFLEGDCAGNGI
;
A
#
# COMPACT_ATOMS: atom_id res chain seq x y z
N MET A 1 5.59 2.17 -5.26
CA MET A 1 4.47 3.13 -5.49
C MET A 1 4.94 4.52 -5.93
N TYR A 2 5.92 5.13 -5.26
CA TYR A 2 6.44 6.44 -5.71
C TYR A 2 7.21 6.38 -7.03
N VAL A 3 8.13 5.41 -7.18
CA VAL A 3 8.87 5.19 -8.43
C VAL A 3 7.95 4.97 -9.62
N THR A 4 6.87 4.20 -9.45
CA THR A 4 5.88 4.00 -10.52
C THR A 4 5.20 5.30 -10.94
N GLN A 5 4.90 6.21 -10.00
CA GLN A 5 4.36 7.52 -10.37
C GLN A 5 5.38 8.41 -11.07
N LEU A 6 6.66 8.37 -10.67
CA LEU A 6 7.73 9.09 -11.38
C LEU A 6 7.88 8.61 -12.82
N ILE A 7 7.78 7.29 -13.07
CA ILE A 7 7.83 6.74 -14.43
C ILE A 7 6.65 7.26 -15.26
N LEU A 8 5.43 7.23 -14.71
CA LEU A 8 4.22 7.66 -15.43
C LEU A 8 4.13 9.15 -15.65
N LYS A 9 4.78 9.96 -14.81
CA LYS A 9 4.79 11.42 -14.88
C LYS A 9 6.07 11.97 -15.48
N GLU A 10 6.81 11.16 -16.24
CA GLU A 10 8.02 11.59 -16.95
C GLU A 10 9.05 12.27 -16.03
N ARG A 11 9.21 11.73 -14.81
CA ARG A 11 10.11 12.19 -13.73
C ARG A 11 9.65 13.44 -12.98
N GLU A 12 8.46 13.95 -13.25
CA GLU A 12 7.89 15.04 -12.45
C GLU A 12 7.63 14.57 -11.01
N PRO A 13 8.23 15.23 -9.99
CA PRO A 13 8.05 14.86 -8.59
C PRO A 13 6.60 14.98 -8.15
N VAL A 14 6.12 13.96 -7.44
CA VAL A 14 4.79 14.02 -6.82
C VAL A 14 4.91 14.48 -5.38
N SER A 15 4.49 15.71 -5.10
CA SER A 15 4.54 16.30 -3.75
C SER A 15 3.21 16.22 -3.01
N GLY A 16 3.25 15.69 -1.79
CA GLY A 16 2.10 15.60 -0.89
C GLY A 16 1.18 14.41 -1.14
N LEU A 17 0.52 13.95 -0.07
CA LEU A 17 -0.33 12.76 -0.07
C LEU A 17 -1.51 12.87 -1.03
N GLN A 18 -2.12 14.06 -1.15
CA GLN A 18 -3.26 14.29 -2.04
C GLN A 18 -2.89 14.13 -3.52
N LYS A 19 -1.74 14.68 -3.95
CA LYS A 19 -1.28 14.51 -5.34
C LYS A 19 -0.83 13.08 -5.61
N PHE A 20 -0.20 12.45 -4.61
CA PHE A 20 0.21 11.05 -4.67
C PHE A 20 -0.99 10.12 -4.82
N THR A 21 -2.07 10.38 -4.12
CA THR A 21 -3.28 9.56 -4.19
C THR A 21 -4.23 10.02 -5.29
N ARG A 22 -4.00 11.10 -6.04
CA ARG A 22 -4.94 11.55 -7.08
C ARG A 22 -5.06 10.55 -8.23
N ASP A 23 -3.93 10.08 -8.72
CA ASP A 23 -3.83 9.28 -9.97
C ASP A 23 -3.62 7.79 -9.66
N MET A 24 -3.77 7.41 -8.39
CA MET A 24 -3.56 6.07 -7.87
C MET A 24 -4.68 5.70 -6.89
N ARG A 25 -5.15 4.45 -6.91
CA ARG A 25 -6.10 3.94 -5.91
C ARG A 25 -5.63 2.65 -5.27
N MET A 26 -5.82 2.56 -3.96
CA MET A 26 -5.65 1.33 -3.18
C MET A 26 -6.96 0.55 -3.19
N LEU A 27 -7.00 -0.57 -3.91
CA LEU A 27 -8.17 -1.45 -3.97
C LEU A 27 -8.39 -2.11 -2.60
N GLY A 28 -9.65 -2.15 -2.17
CA GLY A 28 -10.06 -2.68 -0.87
C GLY A 28 -9.89 -1.70 0.30
N VAL A 29 -9.29 -0.52 0.06
CA VAL A 29 -9.09 0.51 1.09
C VAL A 29 -9.88 1.78 0.78
N VAL A 30 -9.90 2.21 -0.49
CA VAL A 30 -10.53 3.46 -0.92
C VAL A 30 -11.68 3.18 -1.88
N GLN A 31 -12.83 3.83 -1.66
CA GLN A 31 -13.96 3.78 -2.60
C GLN A 31 -13.56 4.35 -3.97
N ILE A 32 -14.00 3.70 -5.04
CA ILE A 32 -13.60 4.04 -6.41
C ILE A 32 -14.76 4.52 -7.28
N ASP A 33 -16.00 4.49 -6.79
CA ASP A 33 -17.23 4.67 -7.57
C ASP A 33 -17.30 6.05 -8.28
N TRP A 34 -16.73 7.08 -7.65
CA TRP A 34 -16.73 8.46 -8.15
C TRP A 34 -15.36 8.92 -8.67
N TRP A 35 -14.37 8.04 -8.66
CA TRP A 35 -13.01 8.41 -9.02
C TRP A 35 -12.80 8.34 -10.54
N LYS A 36 -12.16 9.38 -11.07
CA LYS A 36 -11.72 9.43 -12.47
C LYS A 36 -10.21 9.71 -12.50
N PRO A 37 -9.39 8.84 -13.10
CA PRO A 37 -7.96 9.09 -13.25
C PRO A 37 -7.73 10.28 -14.19
N SER A 38 -6.73 11.11 -13.90
CA SER A 38 -6.35 12.21 -14.81
C SER A 38 -5.30 11.79 -15.85
N LEU A 39 -4.79 10.57 -15.74
CA LEU A 39 -3.79 10.00 -16.65
C LEU A 39 -4.44 8.88 -17.49
N PRO A 40 -4.00 8.68 -18.74
CA PRO A 40 -4.52 7.61 -19.60
C PRO A 40 -4.22 6.22 -19.04
N LEU A 41 -3.12 6.08 -18.28
CA LEU A 41 -2.85 4.87 -17.52
C LEU A 41 -3.36 5.00 -16.08
N CYS A 42 -4.28 4.12 -15.72
CA CYS A 42 -4.84 4.04 -14.39
C CYS A 42 -3.96 3.17 -13.47
N LEU A 43 -3.48 3.72 -12.35
CA LEU A 43 -2.66 2.99 -11.39
C LEU A 43 -3.51 2.46 -10.24
N PHE A 44 -3.61 1.14 -10.14
CA PHE A 44 -4.20 0.46 -8.98
C PHE A 44 -3.11 -0.24 -8.17
N ALA A 45 -3.27 -0.25 -6.86
CA ALA A 45 -2.42 -0.97 -5.93
C ALA A 45 -3.27 -1.74 -4.93
N THR A 46 -2.75 -2.87 -4.46
CA THR A 46 -3.45 -3.70 -3.48
C THR A 46 -2.48 -4.60 -2.72
N HIS A 47 -2.84 -4.94 -1.49
CA HIS A 47 -2.22 -5.99 -0.70
C HIS A 47 -3.06 -7.27 -0.67
N LEU A 48 -4.17 -7.32 -1.44
CA LEU A 48 -4.97 -8.53 -1.55
C LEU A 48 -4.17 -9.67 -2.17
N PRO A 49 -4.41 -10.94 -1.75
CA PRO A 49 -3.73 -12.09 -2.32
C PRO A 49 -3.88 -12.15 -3.83
N LEU A 50 -2.78 -12.46 -4.53
CA LEU A 50 -2.79 -12.61 -5.98
C LEU A 50 -3.50 -13.91 -6.37
N ARG A 51 -4.82 -13.84 -6.57
CA ARG A 51 -5.65 -14.98 -6.96
C ARG A 51 -6.01 -14.92 -8.44
N LYS A 52 -5.68 -15.99 -9.18
CA LYS A 52 -5.86 -16.04 -10.64
C LYS A 52 -7.30 -15.76 -11.09
N ASP A 53 -8.29 -16.16 -10.30
CA ASP A 53 -9.71 -15.95 -10.60
C ASP A 53 -10.17 -14.49 -10.44
N SER A 54 -9.43 -13.67 -9.69
CA SER A 54 -9.69 -12.23 -9.53
C SER A 54 -8.89 -11.33 -10.47
N MET A 55 -8.03 -11.90 -11.31
CA MET A 55 -7.18 -11.14 -12.22
C MET A 55 -7.92 -10.81 -13.53
N ASN A 56 -7.83 -9.56 -13.96
CA ASN A 56 -8.33 -9.10 -15.24
C ASN A 56 -7.29 -9.39 -16.34
N GLN A 57 -7.73 -10.00 -17.44
CA GLN A 57 -6.86 -10.37 -18.55
C GLN A 57 -6.28 -9.17 -19.31
N ASP A 58 -6.97 -8.02 -19.27
CA ASP A 58 -6.54 -6.78 -19.94
C ASP A 58 -5.58 -5.95 -19.07
N ALA A 59 -5.43 -6.29 -17.80
CA ALA A 59 -4.58 -5.57 -16.85
C ALA A 59 -3.15 -6.13 -16.81
N LYS A 60 -2.19 -5.23 -16.59
CA LYS A 60 -0.79 -5.60 -16.32
C LYS A 60 -0.52 -5.53 -14.82
N TYR A 61 0.22 -6.51 -14.32
CA TYR A 61 0.49 -6.66 -12.89
C TYR A 61 1.99 -6.56 -12.61
N VAL A 62 2.34 -5.79 -11.59
CA VAL A 62 3.69 -5.74 -11.04
C VAL A 62 3.60 -6.24 -9.60
N TYR A 63 4.17 -7.41 -9.34
CA TYR A 63 4.27 -7.96 -7.99
C TYR A 63 5.61 -7.55 -7.37
N VAL A 64 5.58 -7.12 -6.11
CA VAL A 64 6.77 -6.70 -5.38
C VAL A 64 6.90 -7.58 -4.15
N ALA A 65 8.02 -8.28 -4.04
CA ALA A 65 8.42 -9.03 -2.85
C ALA A 65 9.67 -8.37 -2.23
N ARG A 66 9.81 -8.48 -0.92
CA ARG A 66 10.95 -7.98 -0.14
C ARG A 66 11.29 -9.00 0.94
N ASN A 67 12.54 -8.99 1.41
CA ASN A 67 12.95 -9.77 2.58
C ASN A 67 11.95 -9.54 3.74
N PRO A 68 11.43 -10.61 4.37
CA PRO A 68 10.42 -10.48 5.42
C PRO A 68 10.90 -9.72 6.65
N TRP A 69 12.20 -9.78 6.99
CA TRP A 69 12.77 -9.05 8.13
C TRP A 69 12.81 -7.55 7.86
N ASP A 70 13.20 -7.16 6.65
CA ASP A 70 13.18 -5.76 6.24
C ASP A 70 11.75 -5.22 6.11
N MET A 71 10.81 -6.08 5.70
CA MET A 71 9.38 -5.75 5.69
C MET A 71 8.85 -5.51 7.09
N CYS A 72 9.16 -6.39 8.05
CA CYS A 72 8.74 -6.27 9.44
C CYS A 72 9.17 -4.92 10.05
N VAL A 73 10.44 -4.53 9.90
CA VAL A 73 10.94 -3.25 10.40
C VAL A 73 10.26 -2.07 9.70
N SER A 74 10.05 -2.16 8.39
CA SER A 74 9.37 -1.13 7.61
C SER A 74 7.91 -0.96 8.02
N ASP A 75 7.23 -2.06 8.32
CA ASP A 75 5.81 -2.07 8.68
C ASP A 75 5.58 -1.61 10.13
N PHE A 76 6.50 -1.93 11.04
CA PHE A 76 6.53 -1.34 12.38
C PHE A 76 6.56 0.20 12.33
N HIS A 77 7.47 0.78 11.55
CA HIS A 77 7.53 2.23 11.42
C HIS A 77 6.31 2.81 10.71
N HIS A 78 5.70 2.09 9.78
CA HIS A 78 4.48 2.51 9.10
C HIS A 78 3.28 2.54 10.07
N THR A 79 3.11 1.48 10.85
CA THR A 79 2.03 1.34 11.84
C THR A 79 2.19 2.29 13.03
N SER A 80 3.43 2.50 13.51
CA SER A 80 3.70 3.44 14.59
C SER A 80 3.56 4.92 14.17
N SER A 81 3.68 5.23 12.88
CA SER A 81 3.65 6.61 12.37
C SER A 81 2.28 7.08 11.90
N LEU A 82 1.32 6.17 11.74
CA LEU A 82 0.00 6.49 11.20
C LEU A 82 -1.08 6.23 12.24
N ASP A 83 -1.75 7.31 12.67
CA ASP A 83 -2.79 7.30 13.71
C ASP A 83 -3.91 6.28 13.48
N VAL A 84 -4.17 5.91 12.23
CA VAL A 84 -5.20 4.92 11.86
C VAL A 84 -4.96 3.55 12.51
N TYR A 85 -3.71 3.19 12.78
CA TYR A 85 -3.35 1.92 13.43
C TYR A 85 -3.33 2.00 14.95
N ARG A 86 -3.46 3.21 15.53
CA ARG A 86 -3.46 3.45 16.98
C ARG A 86 -2.29 2.83 17.75
N PHE A 87 -1.16 2.63 17.07
CA PHE A 87 0.02 1.92 17.60
C PHE A 87 1.21 2.86 17.88
N TRP A 88 0.98 4.17 18.03
CA TRP A 88 2.06 5.16 18.18
C TRP A 88 2.91 4.99 19.44
N SER A 89 2.39 4.31 20.47
CA SER A 89 3.10 4.01 21.72
C SER A 89 3.53 2.55 21.86
N GLY A 90 3.32 1.74 20.83
CA GLY A 90 3.68 0.33 20.83
C GLY A 90 5.18 0.10 20.69
N THR A 91 5.66 -1.01 21.23
CA THR A 91 7.05 -1.46 21.12
C THR A 91 7.27 -2.29 19.86
N PHE A 92 8.53 -2.45 19.46
CA PHE A 92 8.86 -3.31 18.33
C PHE A 92 8.57 -4.79 18.66
N GLU A 93 8.78 -5.21 19.90
CA GLU A 93 8.53 -6.56 20.37
C GLU A 93 7.04 -6.93 20.25
N GLU A 94 6.14 -6.07 20.71
CA GLU A 94 4.68 -6.26 20.56
C GLU A 94 4.28 -6.36 19.09
N PHE A 95 4.84 -5.50 18.23
CA PHE A 95 4.59 -5.56 16.80
C PHE A 95 5.15 -6.85 16.17
N PHE A 96 6.34 -7.28 16.59
CA PHE A 96 7.01 -8.45 16.03
C PHE A 96 6.22 -9.73 16.32
N ASP A 97 5.69 -9.88 17.53
CA ASP A 97 4.81 -11.01 17.87
C ASP A 97 3.56 -11.02 16.98
N ALA A 98 2.89 -9.87 16.83
CA ALA A 98 1.74 -9.73 15.93
C ALA A 98 2.10 -10.03 14.46
N PHE A 99 3.30 -9.66 14.01
CA PHE A 99 3.80 -9.94 12.67
C PHE A 99 4.00 -11.43 12.41
N LEU A 100 4.50 -12.18 13.39
CA LEU A 100 4.64 -13.62 13.29
C LEU A 100 3.29 -14.35 13.25
N GLU A 101 2.28 -13.80 13.92
CA GLU A 101 0.90 -14.31 13.91
C GLU A 101 0.11 -13.90 12.65
N GLY A 102 0.61 -12.92 11.90
CA GLY A 102 -0.02 -12.38 10.71
C GLY A 102 -1.14 -11.36 10.99
N ASP A 103 -1.14 -10.73 12.17
CA ASP A 103 -2.17 -9.80 12.65
C ASP A 103 -1.72 -8.31 12.64
N CYS A 104 -0.98 -7.90 11.61
CA CYS A 104 -0.49 -6.52 11.48
C CYS A 104 -1.54 -5.53 10.93
N ALA A 105 -2.69 -6.01 10.45
CA ALA A 105 -3.66 -5.21 9.71
C ALA A 105 -4.69 -4.48 10.58
N GLY A 106 -4.50 -4.46 11.91
CA GLY A 106 -5.38 -3.76 12.86
C GLY A 106 -6.61 -4.54 13.30
N ASN A 107 -6.56 -5.88 13.30
CA ASN A 107 -7.62 -6.71 13.88
C ASN A 107 -7.29 -7.19 15.32
N GLY A 108 -6.04 -7.08 15.76
CA GLY A 108 -5.59 -7.44 17.12
C GLY A 108 -4.69 -6.45 17.84
N ILE A 109 -4.58 -5.20 17.34
CA ILE A 109 -3.87 -4.08 17.98
C ILE A 109 -4.80 -2.90 18.24
#